data_AF-A0A3D0TT86-F1
#
_entry.id   AF-A0A3D0TT86-F1
#
_cell.length_a   1.000
_cell.length_b   1.000
_cell.length_c   1.000
_cell.angle_alpha   90.00
_cell.angle_beta   90.00
_cell.angle_gamma   90.00
#
_symmetry.space_group_name_H-M   'P 1'
#
loop_
_entity.id
_entity.type
_entity.pdbx_description
1 polymer ?
#
loop_
_entity_poly.entity_id
_entity_poly.type
_entity_poly.pdbx_seq_one_letter_code
_entity_poly.pdbx_strand_id
1 'polypeptide(L)' 'DAKDWRRGRAGAVNIVPSTTGAAISVTEAVKGLKGLFDGVAIRVPTLTGS' A
#
# COMPACT_ATOMS: atom_id res chain seq x y z
N ASP A 1 -12.38 4.62 3.96
CA ASP A 1 -12.48 4.80 2.49
C ASP A 1 -13.73 4.07 2.01
N ALA A 2 -14.73 4.78 1.49
CA ALA A 2 -15.88 4.10 0.87
C ALA A 2 -15.47 3.19 -0.31
N LYS A 3 -14.25 3.41 -0.85
CA LYS A 3 -13.67 2.66 -1.95
C LYS A 3 -12.96 1.35 -1.53
N ASP A 4 -12.51 1.21 -0.28
CA ASP A 4 -11.81 0.00 0.21
C ASP A 4 -12.33 -0.41 1.60
N TRP A 5 -13.34 -1.28 1.58
CA TRP A 5 -13.96 -1.89 2.76
C TRP A 5 -12.99 -2.64 3.68
N ARG A 6 -11.84 -3.11 3.16
CA ARG A 6 -10.83 -3.80 3.97
C ARG A 6 -10.21 -2.85 4.99
N ARG A 7 -9.98 -1.58 4.62
CA ARG A 7 -9.47 -0.53 5.51
C ARG A 7 -10.40 -0.19 6.67
N GLY A 8 -11.69 -0.55 6.58
CA GLY A 8 -12.68 -0.32 7.64
C GLY A 8 -12.67 -1.40 8.73
N ARG A 9 -11.89 -2.48 8.57
CA ARG A 9 -11.77 -3.55 9.57
C ARG A 9 -10.88 -3.13 10.74
N ALA A 10 -11.02 -3.79 11.89
CA ALA A 10 -10.29 -3.46 13.11
C ALA A 10 -8.77 -3.60 12.91
N GLY A 11 -8.05 -2.48 12.86
CA GLY A 11 -6.61 -2.44 12.58
C GLY A 11 -5.72 -3.03 13.69
N ALA A 12 -6.23 -3.16 14.91
CA ALA A 12 -5.48 -3.71 16.04
C ALA A 12 -5.29 -5.24 15.99
N VAL A 13 -6.10 -5.96 15.21
CA VAL A 13 -6.14 -7.43 15.20
C VAL A 13 -6.13 -8.03 13.80
N ASN A 14 -5.95 -7.22 12.75
CA ASN A 14 -5.96 -7.68 11.37
C ASN A 14 -4.70 -7.25 10.63
N ILE A 15 -4.27 -8.12 9.71
CA ILE A 15 -3.38 -7.76 8.62
C ILE A 15 -4.27 -7.38 7.43
N VAL A 16 -4.15 -6.15 6.94
CA VAL A 16 -5.09 -5.58 5.97
C VAL A 16 -4.38 -5.25 4.66
N PRO A 17 -4.62 -6.02 3.58
CA PRO A 17 -4.12 -5.69 2.25
C PRO A 17 -4.72 -4.38 1.75
N SER A 18 -3.91 -3.60 1.04
CA SER A 18 -4.35 -2.35 0.46
C SER A 18 -3.55 -1.95 -0.77
N THR A 19 -4.19 -1.15 -1.63
CA THR A 19 -3.55 -0.55 -2.80
C THR A 19 -2.70 0.65 -2.39
N THR A 20 -1.64 0.92 -3.16
CA THR A 20 -0.75 2.08 -2.97
C THR A 20 -0.36 2.65 -4.34
N GLY A 21 -0.23 3.97 -4.43
CA GLY A 21 0.31 4.65 -5.61
C GLY A 21 1.83 4.79 -5.60
N ALA A 22 2.50 4.37 -4.52
CA ALA A 22 3.93 4.63 -4.33
C ALA A 22 4.80 4.05 -5.45
N ALA A 23 4.53 2.81 -5.88
CA ALA A 23 5.30 2.18 -6.95
C ALA A 23 5.12 2.90 -8.29
N ILE A 24 3.90 3.34 -8.61
CA ILE A 24 3.62 4.14 -9.80
C ILE A 24 4.44 5.44 -9.77
N SER A 25 4.39 6.18 -8.65
CA SER A 25 5.16 7.42 -8.48
C SER A 25 6.67 7.20 -8.63
N VAL A 26 7.21 6.06 -8.17
CA VAL A 26 8.63 5.71 -8.36
C VAL A 26 8.94 5.50 -9.84
N THR A 27 8.10 4.76 -10.59
CA THR A 27 8.32 4.58 -12.04
C THR A 27 8.20 5.89 -12.83
N GLU A 28 7.47 6.87 -12.31
CA GLU A 28 7.39 8.19 -12.89
C GLU A 28 8.64 9.03 -12.63
N ALA A 29 9.23 8.93 -11.43
CA ALA A 29 10.48 9.60 -11.08
C ALA A 29 11.71 8.96 -11.74
N VAL A 30 11.74 7.62 -11.81
CA VAL A 30 12.83 6.83 -12.38
C VAL A 30 12.30 6.03 -13.56
N LYS A 31 12.33 6.64 -14.76
CA LYS A 31 11.70 6.08 -15.97
C LYS A 31 12.21 4.68 -16.36
N GLY A 32 13.44 4.34 -16.01
CA GLY A 32 14.03 3.01 -16.27
C GLY A 32 13.37 1.86 -15.51
N LEU A 33 12.55 2.15 -14.49
CA LEU A 33 11.83 1.14 -13.71
C LEU A 33 10.42 0.85 -14.24
N LYS A 34 9.98 1.53 -15.31
CA LYS A 34 8.63 1.34 -15.87
C LYS A 34 8.43 -0.12 -16.32
N GLY A 35 7.41 -0.78 -15.76
CA GLY A 35 7.10 -2.18 -16.03
C GLY A 35 7.97 -3.20 -15.28
N LEU A 36 8.95 -2.73 -14.51
CA LEU A 36 9.86 -3.56 -13.72
C LEU A 36 9.64 -3.42 -12.20
N PHE A 37 8.99 -2.34 -11.77
CA PHE A 37 8.74 -2.03 -10.36
C PHE A 37 7.25 -1.85 -10.09
N ASP A 38 6.72 -2.63 -9.15
CA ASP A 38 5.35 -2.55 -8.68
C ASP A 38 5.29 -2.95 -7.20
N GLY A 39 4.15 -2.75 -6.53
CA GLY A 39 3.98 -3.14 -5.14
C GLY A 39 2.57 -3.00 -4.57
N VAL A 40 2.37 -3.67 -3.44
CA VAL A 40 1.14 -3.59 -2.63
C VAL A 40 1.49 -3.15 -1.21
N ALA A 41 0.52 -2.62 -0.48
CA ALA A 41 0.69 -2.27 0.92
C ALA A 41 -0.02 -3.28 1.81
N ILE A 42 0.64 -3.68 2.90
CA ILE A 42 0.04 -4.48 3.95
C ILE A 42 0.05 -3.65 5.23
N ARG A 43 -1.13 -3.37 5.78
CA ARG A 43 -1.25 -2.68 7.07
C ARG A 43 -1.19 -3.73 8.16
N VAL A 44 -0.35 -3.49 9.16
CA VAL A 44 -0.16 -4.39 10.32
C VAL A 44 -0.45 -3.63 11.61
N PRO A 45 -0.70 -4.33 12.74
CA PRO A 45 -0.97 -3.71 14.04
C PRO A 45 0.28 -3.06 14.68
N THR A 46 0.84 -2.03 14.05
CA THR A 46 1.94 -1.21 14.57
C THR A 46 1.53 0.26 14.62
N LEU A 47 1.95 0.95 15.68
CA LEU A 47 1.62 2.36 15.88
C LEU A 47 2.33 3.27 14.87
N THR A 48 3.59 2.95 14.57
CA THR A 48 4.44 3.64 13.58
C THR A 48 5.56 2.69 13.13
N GLY A 49 6.24 3.05 12.04
CA GLY A 49 7.21 2.21 11.35
C GLY A 49 6.52 1.45 10.20
N SER A 50 6.85 1.84 8.98
CA SER A 50 6.40 1.21 7.73
C SER A 50 7.59 0.99 6.82
#